data_AF-A0A235ESD5-F1
#
_entry.id   AF-A0A235ESD5-F1
#
_cell.length_a   1.000
_cell.length_b   1.000
_cell.length_c   1.000
_cell.angle_alpha   90.00
_cell.angle_beta   90.00
_cell.angle_gamma   90.00
#
_symmetry.space_group_name_H-M   'P 1'
#
loop_
_entity.id
_entity.type
_entity.pdbx_description
1 polymer ?
#
loop_
_entity_poly.entity_id
_entity_poly.type
_entity_poly.pdbx_seq_one_letter_code
_entity_poly.pdbx_strand_id
1 'polypeptide(L)' 'MAHVSWDHNPPTTWTAMVDGQAICSVKRKDIGGWTAAWEDERLWPAPAHLPKAMPQPMRFFSSLEEAQAAVEQALSA' A
#
# COMPACT_ATOMS: atom_id res chain seq x y z
N MET A 1 9.71 9.95 11.85
CA MET A 1 9.74 9.30 10.53
C MET A 1 9.98 7.83 10.78
N ALA A 2 8.97 6.99 10.63
CA ALA A 2 9.16 5.55 10.71
C ALA A 2 10.03 5.12 9.51
N HIS A 3 11.12 4.40 9.76
CA HIS A 3 11.93 3.86 8.67
C HIS A 3 11.18 2.68 8.06
N VAL A 4 10.53 2.90 6.92
CA VAL A 4 9.89 1.83 6.15
C VAL A 4 10.98 1.06 5.43
N SER A 5 11.08 -0.24 5.70
CA SER A 5 11.86 -1.18 4.90
C SER A 5 10.93 -2.01 4.02
N TRP A 6 11.38 -2.36 2.82
CA TRP A 6 10.59 -3.15 1.89
C TRP A 6 11.16 -4.56 1.82
N ASP A 7 10.38 -5.54 2.25
CA ASP A 7 10.68 -6.95 2.02
C ASP A 7 10.18 -7.34 0.63
N HIS A 8 11.10 -7.82 -0.20
CA HIS A 8 10.83 -8.15 -1.59
C HIS A 8 10.65 -9.65 -1.71
N ASN A 9 9.42 -10.08 -2.03
CA ASN A 9 9.11 -11.45 -2.40
C ASN A 9 8.76 -11.50 -3.91
N PRO A 10 9.77 -11.42 -4.78
CA PRO A 10 9.57 -11.40 -6.22
C PRO A 10 8.93 -12.70 -6.73
N PRO A 11 8.14 -12.63 -7.82
CA PRO A 11 8.00 -11.48 -8.72
C PRO A 11 6.76 -10.60 -8.46
N THR A 12 5.95 -10.86 -7.44
CA THR A 12 4.60 -10.29 -7.35
C THR A 12 4.27 -9.59 -6.04
N THR A 13 5.08 -9.69 -4.99
CA THR A 13 4.72 -9.14 -3.67
C THR A 13 5.84 -8.34 -3.02
N TRP A 14 5.50 -7.16 -2.53
CA TRP A 14 6.35 -6.26 -1.77
C TRP A 14 5.66 -5.98 -0.44
N THR A 15 6.33 -6.20 0.67
CA THR A 15 5.77 -5.97 2.00
C THR A 15 6.48 -4.81 2.65
N ALA A 16 5.75 -3.77 3.02
CA ALA A 16 6.24 -2.66 3.82
C ALA A 16 6.35 -3.10 5.27
N MET A 17 7.56 -3.01 5.81
CA MET A 17 7.92 -3.35 7.17
C MET A 17 8.28 -2.07 7.94
N VAL A 18 7.75 -1.91 9.15
CA VAL A 18 8.10 -0.82 10.07
C VAL A 18 8.48 -1.44 11.40
N ASP A 19 9.68 -1.12 11.91
CA ASP A 19 10.22 -1.66 13.17
C ASP A 19 10.17 -3.21 13.26
N GLY A 20 10.31 -3.88 12.11
CA GLY A 20 10.26 -5.35 12.00
C GLY A 20 8.86 -5.95 11.90
N GLN A 21 7.80 -5.14 11.85
CA GLN A 21 6.42 -5.58 11.66
C GLN A 21 5.93 -5.30 10.23
N ALA A 22 5.25 -6.28 9.62
CA ALA A 22 4.57 -6.08 8.34
C ALA A 22 3.34 -5.19 8.52
N ILE A 23 3.33 -4.04 7.83
CA ILE A 23 2.25 -3.05 7.93
C ILE A 23 1.42 -2.98 6.66
N CYS A 24 2.02 -3.18 5.49
CA CYS A 24 1.29 -3.13 4.21
C CYS A 24 1.82 -4.16 3.22
N SER A 25 0.94 -4.86 2.51
CA SER A 25 1.32 -5.71 1.38
C SER A 25 0.91 -5.08 0.05
N VAL A 26 1.88 -4.97 -0.86
CA VAL A 26 1.72 -4.47 -2.23
C VAL A 26 1.85 -5.67 -3.17
N LYS A 27 0.74 -6.07 -3.78
CA LYS A 27 0.65 -7.25 -4.64
C LYS A 27 0.33 -6.85 -6.07
N ARG A 28 1.07 -7.40 -7.03
CA ARG A 28 0.78 -7.28 -8.46
C ARG A 28 -0.51 -8.03 -8.77
N LYS A 29 -1.37 -7.43 -9.60
CA LYS A 29 -2.59 -8.08 -10.10
C LYS A 29 -2.35 -8.67 -11.49
N ASP A 30 -2.98 -9.81 -11.76
CA ASP A 30 -2.86 -10.51 -13.05
C ASP A 30 -3.38 -9.67 -14.23
N ILE A 31 -4.36 -8.80 -13.97
CA ILE A 31 -4.94 -7.85 -14.93
C ILE A 31 -4.05 -6.62 -15.20
N GLY A 32 -2.87 -6.55 -14.57
CA GLY A 32 -2.03 -5.36 -14.54
C GLY A 32 -2.31 -4.47 -13.33
N GLY A 33 -1.32 -3.65 -12.99
CA GLY A 33 -1.35 -2.79 -11.81
C GLY A 33 -1.05 -3.51 -10.49
N TRP A 34 -1.21 -2.77 -9.40
CA TRP A 34 -0.79 -3.13 -8.06
C TRP A 34 -1.88 -2.83 -7.06
N THR A 35 -1.94 -3.59 -5.98
CA THR A 35 -2.86 -3.35 -4.87
C THR A 35 -2.07 -3.30 -3.59
N ALA A 36 -2.15 -2.17 -2.90
CA ALA A 36 -1.64 -2.04 -1.55
C ALA A 36 -2.78 -2.33 -0.57
N ALA A 37 -2.57 -3.24 0.36
CA ALA A 37 -3.49 -3.59 1.43
C ALA A 37 -2.80 -3.38 2.77
N TRP A 38 -3.45 -2.66 3.69
CA TRP A 38 -2.97 -2.57 5.05
C TRP A 38 -3.15 -3.93 5.74
N GLU A 39 -2.14 -4.36 6.49
CA GLU A 39 -2.19 -5.58 7.32
C GLU A 39 -2.64 -5.26 8.76
N ASP A 40 -2.85 -3.98 9.07
CA ASP A 40 -3.42 -3.46 10.32
C ASP A 40 -4.84 -2.90 10.11
N GLU A 41 -5.34 -2.11 11.07
CA GLU A 41 -6.68 -1.49 11.00
C GLU A 41 -6.71 -0.18 10.18
N ARG A 42 -5.62 0.19 9.50
CA ARG A 42 -5.60 1.40 8.67
C ARG A 42 -6.48 1.25 7.45
N LEU A 43 -7.03 2.38 7.04
CA LEU A 43 -7.85 2.49 5.84
C LEU A 43 -7.22 3.53 4.91
N TRP A 44 -7.15 3.20 3.63
CA TRP A 44 -6.86 4.16 2.59
C TRP A 44 -7.99 5.19 2.50
N PRO A 45 -7.68 6.48 2.39
CA PRO A 45 -8.69 7.50 2.21
C PRO A 45 -9.44 7.29 0.90
N ALA A 46 -10.67 7.82 0.84
CA ALA A 46 -11.49 7.79 -0.36
C ALA A 46 -10.72 8.37 -1.56
N PRO A 47 -10.82 7.77 -2.75
CA PRO A 47 -10.20 8.33 -3.95
C PRO A 47 -10.74 9.74 -4.23
N ALA A 48 -9.87 10.65 -4.67
CA ALA A 48 -10.25 12.05 -4.92
C ALA A 48 -11.40 12.20 -5.93
N HIS A 49 -11.51 11.28 -6.90
CA HIS A 49 -12.58 11.27 -7.89
C HIS A 49 -13.90 10.68 -7.36
N LEU A 50 -13.89 10.02 -6.20
CA LEU A 50 -15.06 9.45 -5.53
C LEU A 50 -15.02 9.77 -4.02
N PRO A 51 -15.15 11.04 -3.62
CA PRO A 51 -15.01 11.45 -2.21
C PRO A 51 -16.12 10.91 -1.29
N LYS A 52 -17.23 10.41 -1.86
CA LYS A 52 -18.31 9.74 -1.13
C LYS A 52 -18.05 8.24 -0.88
N ALA A 53 -16.99 7.68 -1.46
CA ALA A 53 -16.61 6.30 -1.20
C ALA A 53 -16.13 6.16 0.25
N MET A 54 -16.44 5.04 0.88
CA MET A 54 -15.91 4.74 2.21
C MET A 54 -14.41 4.44 2.10
N PRO A 55 -13.59 4.84 3.09
CA PRO A 55 -12.21 4.38 3.22
C PRO A 55 -12.13 2.86 3.11
N GLN A 56 -11.12 2.35 2.41
CA GLN A 56 -10.97 0.92 2.12
C GLN A 56 -9.67 0.39 2.71
N PRO A 57 -9.63 -0.87 3.20
CA PRO A 57 -8.39 -1.47 3.69
C PRO A 57 -7.37 -1.70 2.57
N MET A 58 -7.82 -1.70 1.30
CA MET A 58 -6.99 -1.86 0.12
C MET A 58 -7.23 -0.77 -0.92
N ARG A 59 -6.18 -0.43 -1.66
CA ARG A 59 -6.22 0.56 -2.75
C ARG A 59 -5.44 0.06 -3.96
N PHE A 60 -6.01 0.30 -5.14
CA PHE A 60 -5.38 -0.02 -6.42
C PHE A 60 -4.49 1.13 -6.90
N PHE A 61 -3.37 0.77 -7.52
CA PHE A 61 -2.37 1.67 -8.10
C PHE A 61 -1.94 1.15 -9.47
N SER A 62 -1.53 2.06 -10.35
CA SER A 62 -1.18 1.69 -11.73
C SER A 62 0.24 1.14 -11.80
N SER A 63 1.15 1.60 -10.93
CA SER A 63 2.54 1.12 -10.85
C SER A 63 2.97 0.76 -9.43
N LEU A 64 4.11 0.07 -9.32
CA LEU A 64 4.68 -0.31 -8.03
C LEU A 64 5.17 0.93 -7.29
N GLU A 65 5.82 1.84 -8.00
CA GLU A 65 6.39 3.07 -7.47
C GLU A 65 5.29 3.97 -6.87
N GLU A 66 4.14 4.09 -7.54
CA GLU A 66 2.97 4.80 -7.00
C GLU A 66 2.45 4.16 -5.72
N ALA A 67 2.38 2.83 -5.68
CA ALA A 67 1.92 2.10 -4.50
C ALA A 67 2.89 2.30 -3.32
N GLN A 68 4.20 2.16 -3.55
CA GLN A 68 5.23 2.33 -2.51
C GLN A 68 5.25 3.75 -1.97
N ALA A 69 5.25 4.76 -2.85
CA ALA A 69 5.23 6.17 -2.45
C ALA A 69 3.97 6.51 -1.65
N ALA A 70 2.81 5.98 -2.03
CA ALA A 70 1.57 6.19 -1.28
C ALA A 70 1.60 5.56 0.11
N VAL A 71 2.21 4.37 0.26
CA VAL A 71 2.41 3.71 1.56
C VAL A 71 3.34 4.54 2.44
N GLU A 72 4.48 4.98 1.89
CA GLU A 72 5.44 5.81 2.62
C GLU A 72 4.82 7.14 3.05
N GLN A 73 4.03 7.78 2.19
CA GLN A 73 3.31 9.01 2.53
C GLN A 73 2.27 8.77 3.64
N ALA A 74 1.52 7.67 3.58
CA ALA A 74 0.52 7.33 4.59
C ALA A 74 1.13 6.93 5.94
N LEU A 75 2.36 6.43 5.97
CA LEU A 75 3.12 6.14 7.19
C LEU A 75 3.87 7.36 7.74
N SER A 76 4.05 8.39 6.92
CA SER A 76 4.70 9.66 7.30
C SER A 76 3.72 10.73 7.81
N ALA A 77 2.42 10.54 7.57
CA ALA A 77 1.33 11.40 8.04
C ALA A 77 0.92 11.06 9.48
#